data_AF-A0A836WCJ5-F1
#
_entry.id   AF-A0A836WCJ5-F1
#
_cell.length_a   1.000
_cell.length_b   1.000
_cell.length_c   1.000
_cell.angle_alpha   90.00
_cell.angle_beta   90.00
_cell.angle_gamma   90.00
#
_symmetry.space_group_name_H-M   'P 1'
#
loop_
_entity.id
_entity.type
_entity.pdbx_description
1 polymer ?
#
loop_
_entity_poly.entity_id
_entity_poly.type
_entity_poly.pdbx_seq_one_letter_code
_entity_poly.pdbx_strand_id
1 'polypeptide(L)'
;MSLLHWAVSNDGASNPKQVVWKTWQHFANRNLTTWSGRKLFYYPHHIPGELQDAKNLSEACLIHQSGYHECTEIAELLSQSLLVNNVPHKLVGIELDNKGRMMVNNWAVKKVSFPGEDYPLKLTLFKHTDTTILGRMTSPTIKRPRMRYGDLINEGGLAGQNVANPAEKIFESHQMVYILNEHLPSELVDKSGSKTPYLDPSYGVVYKDKEDFVQNALFGYVQYDEEPEAKVDDEGHSILLFKAKEAKASDNLILFSHSPIN
;
A
#
# COMPACT_ATOMS: atom_id res chain seq x y z
N MET A 1 20.42 12.89 -0.59
CA MET A 1 19.20 12.54 0.20
C MET A 1 19.40 11.34 1.16
N SER A 2 20.08 11.54 2.30
CA SER A 2 20.09 10.60 3.44
C SER A 2 18.82 10.76 4.30
N LEU A 3 18.59 9.89 5.30
CA LEU A 3 17.61 10.13 6.38
C LEU A 3 17.79 11.52 7.00
N LEU A 4 19.05 11.90 7.27
CA LEU A 4 19.38 13.24 7.73
C LEU A 4 18.94 14.30 6.71
N HIS A 5 19.17 14.10 5.41
CA HIS A 5 18.69 15.04 4.40
C HIS A 5 17.18 15.18 4.46
N TRP A 6 16.38 14.12 4.52
CA TRP A 6 14.91 14.26 4.58
C TRP A 6 14.42 14.88 5.89
N ALA A 7 15.11 14.57 6.98
CA ALA A 7 14.85 15.18 8.27
C ALA A 7 15.20 16.68 8.30
N VAL A 8 16.28 17.11 7.63
CA VAL A 8 16.77 18.50 7.68
C VAL A 8 16.48 19.31 6.41
N SER A 9 15.95 18.69 5.35
CA SER A 9 15.59 19.36 4.08
C SER A 9 14.44 20.34 4.25
N ASN A 10 13.80 20.32 5.43
CA ASN A 10 12.73 21.22 5.81
C ASN A 10 13.25 22.40 6.62
N ASP A 11 14.35 23.00 6.15
CA ASP A 11 14.97 24.16 6.79
C ASP A 11 13.93 25.27 7.06
N GLY A 12 14.10 25.98 8.18
CA GLY A 12 13.19 27.01 8.66
C GLY A 12 11.82 26.52 9.16
N ALA A 13 11.65 25.24 9.53
CA ALA A 13 10.51 24.83 10.36
C ALA A 13 10.73 25.29 11.81
N SER A 14 9.79 26.04 12.38
CA SER A 14 9.90 26.61 13.73
C SER A 14 9.10 25.86 14.79
N ASN A 15 8.31 24.86 14.40
CA ASN A 15 7.50 24.06 15.31
C ASN A 15 7.14 22.67 14.72
N PRO A 16 6.70 21.71 15.55
CA PRO A 16 6.37 20.34 15.10
C PRO A 16 5.34 20.27 13.97
N LYS A 17 4.31 21.13 13.95
CA LYS A 17 3.30 21.11 12.88
C LYS A 17 3.91 21.45 11.52
N GLN A 18 4.80 22.44 11.48
CA GLN A 18 5.54 22.79 10.26
C GLN A 18 6.49 21.70 9.83
N VAL A 19 7.14 21.00 10.77
CA VAL A 19 7.96 19.83 10.47
C VAL A 19 7.10 18.75 9.80
N VAL A 20 5.97 18.36 10.40
CA VAL A 20 5.06 17.35 9.82
C VAL A 20 4.64 17.73 8.41
N TRP A 21 4.14 18.96 8.22
CA TRP A 21 3.66 19.41 6.93
C TRP A 21 4.76 19.39 5.86
N LYS A 22 5.91 20.01 6.12
CA LYS A 22 7.00 20.07 5.16
C LYS A 22 7.57 18.67 4.86
N THR A 23 7.67 17.80 5.87
CA THR A 23 8.10 16.40 5.66
C THR A 23 7.11 15.66 4.78
N TRP A 24 5.81 15.76 5.06
CA TRP A 24 4.77 15.10 4.29
C TRP A 24 4.77 15.49 2.81
N GLN A 25 5.02 16.76 2.48
CA GLN A 25 5.01 17.25 1.09
C GLN A 25 5.94 16.45 0.16
N HIS A 26 7.04 15.92 0.69
CA HIS A 26 7.96 15.07 -0.07
C HIS A 26 7.31 13.76 -0.51
N PHE A 27 6.51 13.16 0.37
CA PHE A 27 5.80 11.91 0.12
C PHE A 27 4.53 12.13 -0.71
N ALA A 28 3.78 13.19 -0.43
CA ALA A 28 2.55 13.56 -1.13
C ALA A 28 2.75 13.74 -2.64
N ASN A 29 3.92 14.24 -3.05
CA ASN A 29 4.26 14.45 -4.46
C ASN A 29 4.60 13.16 -5.23
N ARG A 30 4.69 12.01 -4.54
CA ARG A 30 4.96 10.69 -5.14
C ARG A 30 6.24 10.59 -5.98
N ASN A 31 7.27 11.37 -5.64
CA ASN A 31 8.52 11.47 -6.40
C ASN A 31 9.74 11.34 -5.48
N LEU A 32 9.71 10.40 -4.54
CA LEU A 32 10.82 10.17 -3.63
C LEU A 32 12.07 9.69 -4.37
N THR A 33 13.24 10.10 -3.88
CA THR A 33 14.54 9.67 -4.44
C THR A 33 15.52 9.25 -3.33
N THR A 34 16.46 8.36 -3.67
CA THR A 34 17.59 7.96 -2.83
C THR A 34 18.56 9.12 -2.66
N TRP A 35 19.62 8.88 -1.89
CA TRP A 35 20.63 9.90 -1.67
C TRP A 35 21.35 10.38 -2.93
N SER A 36 21.45 9.53 -3.94
CA SER A 36 22.09 9.78 -5.23
C SER A 36 21.12 10.29 -6.30
N GLY A 37 19.86 10.57 -5.94
CA GLY A 37 18.83 11.07 -6.88
C GLY A 37 18.14 9.97 -7.69
N ARG A 38 18.37 8.68 -7.38
CA ARG A 38 17.64 7.57 -8.00
C ARG A 38 16.22 7.51 -7.44
N LYS A 39 15.23 7.19 -8.27
CA LYS A 39 13.83 7.07 -7.84
C LYS A 39 13.62 5.88 -6.89
N LEU A 40 12.79 6.08 -5.87
CA LEU A 40 12.23 5.03 -5.02
C LEU A 40 10.86 4.62 -5.62
N PHE A 41 10.75 3.38 -6.08
CA PHE A 41 9.56 2.83 -6.71
C PHE A 41 8.76 1.98 -5.72
N TYR A 42 7.49 2.33 -5.55
CA TYR A 42 6.52 1.51 -4.83
C TYR A 42 6.02 0.38 -5.72
N TYR A 43 6.41 -0.86 -5.41
CA TYR A 43 6.08 -2.07 -6.17
C TYR A 43 6.16 -1.93 -7.71
N PRO A 44 7.37 -1.74 -8.29
CA PRO A 44 7.55 -1.72 -9.75
C PRO A 44 7.21 -3.06 -10.41
N HIS A 45 6.64 -3.03 -11.62
CA HIS A 45 6.27 -4.25 -12.39
C HIS A 45 7.42 -5.19 -12.75
N HIS A 46 8.66 -4.70 -12.71
CA HIS A 46 9.84 -5.47 -13.06
C HIS A 46 10.88 -5.30 -11.96
N ILE A 47 11.05 -6.38 -11.20
CA ILE A 47 12.16 -6.55 -10.27
C ILE A 47 13.02 -7.65 -10.91
N PRO A 48 14.25 -7.36 -11.37
CA PRO A 48 15.18 -8.41 -11.75
C PRO A 48 15.31 -9.40 -10.59
N GLY A 49 15.17 -10.70 -10.87
CA GLY A 49 14.80 -11.77 -9.94
C GLY A 49 15.79 -12.15 -8.83
N GLU A 50 16.36 -11.20 -8.10
CA GLU A 50 17.34 -11.45 -7.03
C GLU A 50 17.02 -10.74 -5.69
N LEU A 51 15.79 -10.26 -5.48
CA LEU A 51 15.55 -9.23 -4.44
C LEU A 51 14.66 -9.67 -3.27
N GLN A 52 14.57 -10.97 -2.98
CA GLN A 52 13.80 -11.50 -1.85
C GLN A 52 14.48 -11.33 -0.47
N ASP A 53 15.74 -10.89 -0.40
CA ASP A 53 16.55 -10.94 0.82
C ASP A 53 16.86 -9.60 1.50
N ALA A 54 16.23 -8.49 1.10
CA ALA A 54 16.37 -7.22 1.82
C ALA A 54 15.51 -7.21 3.11
N LYS A 55 15.78 -8.14 4.02
CA LYS A 55 15.14 -8.18 5.34
C LYS A 55 15.66 -7.03 6.22
N ASN A 56 14.74 -6.17 6.63
CA ASN A 56 14.70 -5.52 7.95
C ASN A 56 15.52 -4.25 8.23
N LEU A 57 15.81 -3.39 7.26
CA LEU A 57 16.30 -2.04 7.60
C LEU A 57 15.59 -0.98 6.76
N SER A 58 14.89 -0.05 7.42
CA SER A 58 14.34 1.17 6.82
C SER A 58 15.36 1.91 5.95
N GLU A 59 16.64 1.88 6.33
CA GLU A 59 17.76 2.47 5.60
C GLU A 59 18.16 1.69 4.34
N ALA A 60 17.87 0.39 4.28
CA ALA A 60 18.13 -0.43 3.10
C ALA A 60 17.43 0.19 1.87
N CYS A 61 16.28 0.86 2.08
CA CYS A 61 15.56 1.53 1.01
C CYS A 61 16.41 2.61 0.31
N LEU A 62 17.25 3.33 1.05
CA LEU A 62 18.03 4.45 0.54
C LEU A 62 19.29 4.01 -0.21
N ILE A 63 19.78 2.80 0.03
CA ILE A 63 20.99 2.26 -0.58
C ILE A 63 20.69 1.21 -1.67
N HIS A 64 19.49 0.63 -1.68
CA HIS A 64 19.13 -0.45 -2.57
C HIS A 64 19.19 -0.07 -4.05
N GLN A 65 19.91 -0.84 -4.86
CA GLN A 65 20.24 -0.45 -6.24
C GLN A 65 19.04 -0.37 -7.18
N SER A 66 18.02 -1.21 -6.96
CA SER A 66 16.80 -1.23 -7.79
C SER A 66 15.81 -0.11 -7.47
N GLY A 67 15.92 0.53 -6.30
CA GLY A 67 14.88 1.42 -5.79
C GLY A 67 13.54 0.73 -5.54
N TYR A 68 13.49 -0.59 -5.35
CA TYR A 68 12.27 -1.33 -4.96
C TYR A 68 11.97 -1.14 -3.47
N HIS A 69 10.73 -0.77 -3.12
CA HIS A 69 10.28 -0.63 -1.73
C HIS A 69 8.82 -1.09 -1.53
N GLU A 70 8.54 -1.57 -0.32
CA GLU A 70 7.23 -1.95 0.18
C GLU A 70 6.61 -0.82 1.00
N CYS A 71 5.36 -1.03 1.42
CA CYS A 71 4.64 -0.04 2.23
C CYS A 71 5.32 0.22 3.58
N THR A 72 5.88 -0.82 4.19
CA THR A 72 6.59 -0.75 5.47
C THR A 72 7.81 0.15 5.38
N GLU A 73 8.71 -0.02 4.40
CA GLU A 73 9.92 0.82 4.35
C GLU A 73 9.58 2.28 4.03
N ILE A 74 8.56 2.53 3.21
CA ILE A 74 8.13 3.90 2.90
C ILE A 74 7.49 4.57 4.13
N ALA A 75 6.70 3.83 4.93
CA ALA A 75 6.14 4.32 6.19
C ALA A 75 7.23 4.58 7.25
N GLU A 76 8.20 3.67 7.38
CA GLU A 76 9.36 3.84 8.25
C GLU A 76 10.23 5.02 7.84
N LEU A 77 10.38 5.28 6.53
CA LEU A 77 11.14 6.44 6.05
C LEU A 77 10.49 7.76 6.49
N LEU A 78 9.16 7.88 6.42
CA LEU A 78 8.42 9.02 6.96
C LEU A 78 8.59 9.10 8.49
N SER A 79 8.40 7.97 9.17
CA SER A 79 8.53 7.87 10.63
C SER A 79 9.89 8.36 11.12
N GLN A 80 10.99 7.87 10.55
CA GLN A 80 12.33 8.29 10.95
C GLN A 80 12.61 9.76 10.61
N SER A 81 12.09 10.28 9.49
CA SER A 81 12.22 11.70 9.15
C SER A 81 11.56 12.62 10.19
N LEU A 82 10.43 12.19 10.76
CA LEU A 82 9.75 12.88 11.85
C LEU A 82 10.50 12.72 13.18
N LEU A 83 11.04 11.53 13.44
CA LEU A 83 11.75 11.22 14.68
C LEU A 83 13.02 12.06 14.86
N VAL A 84 13.79 12.30 13.79
CA VAL A 84 14.99 13.15 13.84
C VAL A 84 14.67 14.58 14.28
N ASN A 85 13.45 15.07 14.02
CA ASN A 85 12.97 16.38 14.47
C ASN A 85 12.21 16.31 15.81
N ASN A 86 12.32 15.17 16.52
CA ASN A 86 11.64 14.93 17.79
C ASN A 86 10.12 15.18 17.72
N VAL A 87 9.47 14.73 16.64
CA VAL A 87 8.01 14.76 16.49
C VAL A 87 7.42 13.41 16.88
N PRO A 88 6.73 13.29 18.03
CA PRO A 88 6.02 12.08 18.41
C PRO A 88 4.94 11.69 17.39
N HIS A 89 4.90 10.41 17.04
CA HIS A 89 3.94 9.82 16.12
C HIS A 89 3.80 8.32 16.45
N LYS A 90 2.99 7.60 15.68
CA LYS A 90 2.88 6.13 15.78
C LYS A 90 2.95 5.51 14.40
N LEU A 91 3.48 4.29 14.32
CA LEU A 91 3.30 3.44 13.15
C LEU A 91 1.96 2.72 13.28
N VAL A 92 1.23 2.65 12.18
CA VAL A 92 -0.09 1.99 12.11
C VAL A 92 0.03 0.80 11.18
N GLY A 93 -0.02 -0.39 11.75
CA GLY A 93 -0.25 -1.62 11.00
C GLY A 93 -1.71 -1.74 10.62
N ILE A 94 -1.97 -2.13 9.38
CA ILE A 94 -3.30 -2.40 8.85
C ILE A 94 -3.32 -3.83 8.34
N GLU A 95 -4.26 -4.61 8.86
CA GLU A 95 -4.44 -6.01 8.50
C GLU A 95 -5.92 -6.38 8.53
N LEU A 96 -6.25 -7.54 7.98
CA LEU A 96 -7.59 -8.12 8.11
C LEU A 96 -7.66 -8.96 9.39
N ASP A 97 -8.76 -8.84 10.14
CA ASP A 97 -9.05 -9.61 11.36
C ASP A 97 -9.23 -11.13 11.07
N ASN A 98 -9.25 -11.52 9.80
CA ASN A 98 -9.36 -12.90 9.34
C ASN A 98 -8.31 -13.23 8.28
N LYS A 99 -8.17 -14.53 7.94
CA LYS A 99 -7.27 -15.03 6.87
C LYS A 99 -7.74 -14.55 5.49
N GLY A 100 -7.53 -13.28 5.19
CA GLY A 100 -7.93 -12.62 3.96
C GLY A 100 -6.91 -11.59 3.50
N ARG A 101 -7.19 -10.96 2.36
CA ARG A 101 -6.36 -9.89 1.81
C ARG A 101 -7.20 -8.69 1.40
N MET A 102 -6.64 -7.50 1.56
CA MET A 102 -7.24 -6.23 1.16
C MET A 102 -7.05 -6.00 -0.33
N MET A 103 -8.10 -5.60 -1.04
CA MET A 103 -8.02 -5.17 -2.45
C MET A 103 -8.01 -3.65 -2.49
N VAL A 104 -6.93 -3.06 -3.00
CA VAL A 104 -6.82 -1.61 -3.18
C VAL A 104 -7.69 -1.15 -4.35
N ASN A 105 -8.18 0.09 -4.30
CA ASN A 105 -9.09 0.69 -5.28
C ASN A 105 -8.63 0.62 -6.76
N ASN A 106 -9.57 0.94 -7.66
CA ASN A 106 -9.51 0.84 -9.12
C ASN A 106 -9.66 -0.58 -9.68
N TRP A 107 -10.80 -1.20 -9.37
CA TRP A 107 -11.30 -2.41 -10.03
C TRP A 107 -12.70 -2.11 -10.59
N ALA A 108 -13.03 -2.74 -11.72
CA ALA A 108 -14.39 -2.76 -12.24
C ALA A 108 -14.99 -4.16 -12.16
N VAL A 109 -16.29 -4.24 -11.87
CA VAL A 109 -17.05 -5.50 -11.82
C VAL A 109 -17.69 -5.78 -13.19
N LYS A 110 -17.40 -6.93 -13.79
CA LYS A 110 -18.17 -7.50 -14.90
C LYS A 110 -19.41 -8.18 -14.33
N LYS A 111 -20.56 -7.98 -14.97
CA LYS A 111 -21.81 -8.68 -14.63
C LYS A 111 -21.67 -10.19 -14.86
N VAL A 112 -21.25 -10.92 -13.83
CA VAL A 112 -21.54 -12.33 -13.62
C VAL A 112 -21.58 -12.52 -12.10
N SER A 113 -22.61 -13.19 -11.59
CA SER A 113 -22.83 -13.42 -10.16
C SER A 113 -22.43 -14.85 -9.80
N PHE A 114 -21.62 -15.03 -8.75
CA PHE A 114 -21.41 -16.33 -8.12
C PHE A 114 -22.54 -16.63 -7.11
N PRO A 115 -23.02 -17.87 -6.98
CA PRO A 115 -23.95 -18.23 -5.91
C PRO A 115 -23.21 -18.30 -4.56
N GLY A 116 -23.45 -17.31 -3.71
CA GLY A 116 -22.99 -17.22 -2.31
C GLY A 116 -23.40 -15.88 -1.71
N GLU A 117 -23.73 -15.82 -0.41
CA GLU A 117 -24.30 -14.60 0.19
C GLU A 117 -23.23 -13.55 0.56
N ASP A 118 -22.07 -13.96 1.11
CA ASP A 118 -21.11 -13.00 1.69
C ASP A 118 -19.98 -12.53 0.74
N TYR A 119 -19.52 -13.38 -0.18
CA TYR A 119 -18.44 -13.10 -1.15
C TYR A 119 -18.88 -13.43 -2.58
N PRO A 120 -19.68 -12.56 -3.22
CA PRO A 120 -20.36 -12.87 -4.48
C PRO A 120 -19.47 -12.76 -5.73
N LEU A 121 -18.23 -12.27 -5.59
CA LEU A 121 -17.32 -12.00 -6.71
C LEU A 121 -16.23 -13.07 -6.82
N LYS A 122 -15.91 -13.48 -8.04
CA LYS A 122 -14.75 -14.32 -8.33
C LYS A 122 -13.58 -13.47 -8.80
N LEU A 123 -12.45 -13.60 -8.11
CA LEU A 123 -11.17 -13.03 -8.52
C LEU A 123 -10.28 -14.14 -9.07
N THR A 124 -9.75 -13.96 -10.29
CA THR A 124 -8.79 -14.90 -10.92
C THR A 124 -7.45 -14.21 -11.08
N LEU A 125 -6.38 -14.75 -10.48
CA LEU A 125 -5.01 -14.23 -10.61
C LEU A 125 -4.17 -15.22 -11.40
N PHE A 126 -3.30 -14.74 -12.29
CA PHE A 126 -2.35 -15.61 -12.99
C PHE A 126 -1.16 -15.90 -12.07
N LYS A 127 -0.85 -17.18 -11.87
CA LYS A 127 0.34 -17.58 -11.12
C LYS A 127 1.56 -17.29 -11.99
N HIS A 128 2.51 -16.49 -11.48
CA HIS A 128 3.79 -16.31 -12.15
C HIS A 128 4.54 -17.64 -12.15
N THR A 129 5.08 -18.05 -13.30
CA THR A 129 5.71 -19.36 -13.50
C THR A 129 6.96 -19.59 -12.66
N ASP A 130 7.53 -18.55 -12.03
CA ASP A 130 8.81 -18.60 -11.30
C ASP A 130 8.72 -18.18 -9.83
N THR A 131 7.53 -17.98 -9.28
CA THR A 131 7.40 -17.63 -7.86
C THR A 131 6.36 -18.53 -7.21
N THR A 132 6.80 -19.33 -6.24
CA THR A 132 5.95 -19.68 -5.10
C THR A 132 5.25 -18.40 -4.64
N ILE A 133 3.95 -18.49 -4.35
CA ILE A 133 3.15 -17.38 -3.81
C ILE A 133 3.58 -17.16 -2.35
N LEU A 134 4.87 -16.89 -2.12
CA LEU A 134 5.47 -16.65 -0.82
C LEU A 134 5.54 -15.15 -0.52
N GLY A 135 4.75 -14.35 -1.23
CA GLY A 135 4.56 -12.94 -0.92
C GLY A 135 3.30 -12.72 -0.11
N ARG A 136 3.38 -11.79 0.85
CA ARG A 136 2.24 -11.17 1.54
C ARG A 136 1.27 -10.44 0.59
N MET A 137 1.55 -10.46 -0.71
CA MET A 137 0.82 -9.73 -1.75
C MET A 137 0.83 -10.47 -3.09
N THR A 138 -0.09 -10.11 -4.00
CA THR A 138 -0.21 -10.77 -5.32
C THR A 138 -0.38 -9.79 -6.50
N SER A 139 0.58 -9.80 -7.43
CA SER A 139 0.61 -8.91 -8.59
C SER A 139 -0.46 -9.25 -9.63
N PRO A 140 -1.30 -8.29 -10.04
CA PRO A 140 -1.93 -8.32 -11.35
C PRO A 140 -0.92 -7.90 -12.45
N THR A 141 -0.26 -8.87 -13.08
CA THR A 141 0.79 -8.62 -14.09
C THR A 141 0.30 -7.90 -15.36
N ILE A 142 0.80 -6.70 -15.67
CA ILE A 142 0.33 -5.85 -16.80
C ILE A 142 0.60 -6.42 -18.21
N LYS A 143 1.45 -7.44 -18.38
CA LYS A 143 1.96 -7.82 -19.72
C LYS A 143 0.96 -8.50 -20.66
N ARG A 144 -0.31 -8.66 -20.29
CA ARG A 144 -1.31 -9.29 -21.16
C ARG A 144 -2.58 -8.41 -21.32
N PRO A 145 -2.81 -7.81 -22.50
CA PRO A 145 -3.96 -6.92 -22.76
C PRO A 145 -5.33 -7.62 -22.81
N ARG A 146 -5.43 -8.86 -22.31
CA ARG A 146 -6.64 -9.70 -22.31
C ARG A 146 -6.92 -10.35 -20.95
N MET A 147 -6.39 -9.83 -19.84
CA MET A 147 -6.60 -10.44 -18.53
C MET A 147 -8.07 -10.38 -18.09
N ARG A 148 -8.64 -11.56 -17.81
CA ARG A 148 -9.97 -11.77 -17.25
C ARG A 148 -9.80 -12.12 -15.77
N TYR A 149 -10.09 -11.21 -14.84
CA TYR A 149 -10.00 -11.52 -13.41
C TYR A 149 -11.31 -12.12 -12.91
N GLY A 150 -11.81 -13.17 -13.57
CA GLY A 150 -13.17 -13.66 -13.35
C GLY A 150 -14.19 -12.53 -13.56
N ASP A 151 -14.81 -12.11 -12.46
CA ASP A 151 -15.84 -11.06 -12.42
C ASP A 151 -15.23 -9.67 -12.25
N LEU A 152 -13.91 -9.58 -12.07
CA LEU A 152 -13.21 -8.31 -11.88
C LEU A 152 -12.37 -7.93 -13.11
N ILE A 153 -12.13 -6.64 -13.24
CA ILE A 153 -11.21 -6.05 -14.20
C ILE A 153 -10.26 -5.17 -13.40
N ASN A 154 -8.97 -5.46 -13.51
CA ASN A 154 -7.93 -4.58 -13.02
C ASN A 154 -7.91 -3.31 -13.90
N GLU A 155 -8.34 -2.18 -13.36
CA GLU A 155 -8.20 -0.88 -14.03
C GLU A 155 -6.81 -0.28 -13.75
N GLY A 156 -6.49 0.88 -14.31
CA GLY A 156 -5.26 1.60 -13.94
C GLY A 156 -5.14 1.72 -12.41
N GLY A 157 -4.02 1.31 -11.82
CA GLY A 157 -3.84 1.27 -10.36
C GLY A 157 -3.80 2.63 -9.69
N LEU A 158 -3.89 2.63 -8.36
CA LEU A 158 -3.60 3.84 -7.58
C LEU A 158 -2.12 4.15 -7.70
N ALA A 159 -1.78 5.28 -8.30
CA ALA A 159 -0.39 5.69 -8.44
C ALA A 159 0.27 5.84 -7.06
N GLY A 160 1.40 5.15 -6.88
CA GLY A 160 2.27 5.22 -5.70
C GLY A 160 3.57 5.96 -6.01
N GLN A 161 4.55 5.86 -5.10
CA GLN A 161 5.87 6.48 -5.29
C GLN A 161 6.51 6.06 -6.62
N ASN A 162 6.73 7.04 -7.51
CA ASN A 162 7.33 6.90 -8.85
C ASN A 162 6.70 5.83 -9.78
N VAL A 163 5.51 5.32 -9.47
CA VAL A 163 4.84 4.27 -10.25
C VAL A 163 3.38 4.64 -10.47
N ALA A 164 2.99 4.82 -11.73
CA ALA A 164 1.60 5.17 -12.08
C ALA A 164 0.61 4.04 -11.80
N ASN A 165 1.05 2.79 -11.97
CA ASN A 165 0.27 1.60 -11.66
C ASN A 165 1.17 0.66 -10.86
N PRO A 166 1.08 0.59 -9.53
CA PRO A 166 1.85 -0.38 -8.76
C PRO A 166 1.54 -1.80 -9.24
N ALA A 167 2.55 -2.66 -9.19
CA ALA A 167 2.46 -4.05 -9.63
C ALA A 167 1.46 -4.85 -8.82
N GLU A 168 1.19 -4.42 -7.61
CA GLU A 168 0.49 -5.14 -6.57
C GLU A 168 -0.79 -4.39 -6.19
N LYS A 169 -1.90 -5.11 -6.09
CA LYS A 169 -3.22 -4.54 -5.73
C LYS A 169 -3.94 -5.30 -4.62
N ILE A 170 -3.32 -6.35 -4.10
CA ILE A 170 -3.90 -7.22 -3.08
C ILE A 170 -2.87 -7.40 -1.98
N PHE A 171 -3.21 -6.98 -0.77
CA PHE A 171 -2.29 -6.81 0.35
C PHE A 171 -2.78 -7.61 1.56
N GLU A 172 -1.93 -8.46 2.14
CA GLU A 172 -2.21 -9.06 3.45
C GLU A 172 -2.11 -8.01 4.57
N SER A 173 -1.13 -7.13 4.47
CA SER A 173 -0.89 -6.04 5.41
C SER A 173 -0.49 -4.75 4.71
N HIS A 174 -0.76 -3.60 5.34
CA HIS A 174 -0.31 -2.27 4.92
C HIS A 174 0.18 -1.47 6.13
N GLN A 175 1.00 -0.44 5.91
CA GLN A 175 1.52 0.38 7.00
C GLN A 175 1.42 1.88 6.70
N MET A 176 1.02 2.64 7.72
CA MET A 176 0.87 4.10 7.69
C MET A 176 1.52 4.76 8.90
N VAL A 177 1.53 6.09 8.92
CA VAL A 177 1.97 6.90 10.07
C VAL A 177 0.79 7.66 10.65
N TYR A 178 0.61 7.61 11.97
CA TYR A 178 -0.37 8.39 12.71
C TYR A 178 0.28 9.56 13.44
N ILE A 179 -0.19 10.78 13.18
CA ILE A 179 0.27 12.02 13.81
C ILE A 179 -0.64 12.37 14.98
N LEU A 180 -0.04 12.65 16.15
CA LEU A 180 -0.78 13.10 17.33
C LEU A 180 -1.43 14.48 17.08
N ASN A 181 -2.62 14.69 17.64
CA ASN A 181 -3.45 15.87 17.38
C ASN A 181 -2.74 17.21 17.66
N GLU A 182 -1.89 17.27 18.67
CA GLU A 182 -1.10 18.44 19.05
C GLU A 182 -0.04 18.81 18.00
N HIS A 183 0.39 17.85 17.18
CA HIS A 183 1.38 18.01 16.11
C HIS A 183 0.75 18.00 14.72
N LEU A 184 -0.57 17.82 14.63
CA LEU A 184 -1.29 17.78 13.36
C LEU A 184 -1.39 19.19 12.75
N PRO A 185 -0.74 19.47 11.61
CA PRO A 185 -0.90 20.72 10.87
C PRO A 185 -2.34 20.88 10.35
N SER A 186 -2.74 22.13 10.15
CA SER A 186 -4.05 22.50 9.60
C SER A 186 -4.23 22.11 8.13
N GLU A 187 -3.12 21.97 7.41
CA GLU A 187 -3.03 21.68 5.99
C GLU A 187 -3.26 20.19 5.68
N LEU A 188 -3.13 19.32 6.69
CA LEU A 188 -3.44 17.90 6.57
C LEU A 188 -4.92 17.67 6.74
N VAL A 189 -5.62 17.74 5.62
CA VAL A 189 -7.07 17.49 5.51
C VAL A 189 -7.38 16.46 4.42
N ASP A 190 -8.48 15.72 4.61
CA ASP A 190 -9.01 14.82 3.59
C ASP A 190 -9.70 15.61 2.46
N LYS A 191 -10.28 14.88 1.50
CA LYS A 191 -11.08 15.46 0.42
C LYS A 191 -12.30 16.25 0.89
N SER A 192 -12.77 16.03 2.13
CA SER A 192 -13.89 16.75 2.74
C SER A 192 -13.45 18.00 3.50
N GLY A 193 -12.14 18.24 3.66
CA GLY A 193 -11.59 19.33 4.45
C GLY A 193 -11.50 19.03 5.95
N SER A 194 -11.73 17.79 6.36
CA SER A 194 -11.59 17.35 7.77
C SER A 194 -10.14 17.05 8.08
N LYS A 195 -9.67 17.35 9.30
CA LYS A 195 -8.30 17.03 9.74
C LYS A 195 -8.01 15.53 9.70
N THR A 196 -6.87 15.15 9.14
CA THR A 196 -6.50 13.75 8.89
C THR A 196 -5.18 13.36 9.56
N PRO A 197 -5.21 12.56 10.63
CA PRO A 197 -4.00 12.17 11.34
C PRO A 197 -3.28 10.98 10.71
N TYR A 198 -3.92 10.22 9.81
CA TYR A 198 -3.30 9.05 9.16
C TYR A 198 -2.69 9.44 7.82
N LEU A 199 -1.39 9.24 7.70
CA LEU A 199 -0.60 9.54 6.50
C LEU A 199 -0.17 8.23 5.87
N ASP A 200 -0.52 8.05 4.59
CA ASP A 200 -0.11 6.92 3.77
C ASP A 200 0.96 7.38 2.77
N PRO A 201 2.24 7.29 3.15
CA PRO A 201 3.34 7.76 2.32
C PRO A 201 3.57 6.89 1.07
N SER A 202 3.00 5.68 1.01
CA SER A 202 3.13 4.80 -0.17
C SER A 202 2.38 5.38 -1.37
N TYR A 203 1.18 5.90 -1.12
CA TYR A 203 0.32 6.53 -2.13
C TYR A 203 0.31 8.06 -2.07
N GLY A 204 0.93 8.67 -1.05
CA GLY A 204 0.90 10.12 -0.86
C GLY A 204 -0.51 10.64 -0.53
N VAL A 205 -1.31 9.84 0.18
CA VAL A 205 -2.70 10.12 0.55
C VAL A 205 -2.84 10.18 2.07
N VAL A 206 -3.87 10.85 2.56
CA VAL A 206 -4.19 10.92 3.98
C VAL A 206 -5.59 10.42 4.25
N TYR A 207 -5.82 9.93 5.47
CA TYR A 207 -7.10 9.44 5.93
C TYR A 207 -7.46 10.02 7.29
N LYS A 208 -8.76 10.23 7.50
CA LYS A 208 -9.30 10.74 8.76
C LYS A 208 -9.34 9.67 9.85
N ASP A 209 -9.82 8.49 9.47
CA ASP A 209 -10.08 7.36 10.35
C ASP A 209 -10.07 6.05 9.54
N LYS A 210 -10.37 4.94 10.23
CA LYS A 210 -10.43 3.60 9.62
C LYS A 210 -11.52 3.54 8.56
N GLU A 211 -12.67 4.15 8.81
CA GLU A 211 -13.80 4.16 7.91
C GLU A 211 -13.46 4.91 6.60
N ASP A 212 -12.78 6.05 6.71
CA ASP A 212 -12.28 6.81 5.57
C ASP A 212 -11.25 6.03 4.75
N PHE A 213 -10.34 5.30 5.41
CA PHE A 213 -9.43 4.38 4.74
C PHE A 213 -10.18 3.30 3.95
N VAL A 214 -11.16 2.62 4.58
CA VAL A 214 -11.94 1.57 3.89
C VAL A 214 -12.67 2.13 2.67
N GLN A 215 -13.27 3.31 2.78
CA GLN A 215 -14.04 3.93 1.69
C GLN A 215 -13.16 4.44 0.54
N ASN A 216 -12.01 5.03 0.85
CA ASN A 216 -11.20 5.74 -0.13
C ASN A 216 -9.99 4.94 -0.63
N ALA A 217 -9.50 3.96 0.13
CA ALA A 217 -8.34 3.15 -0.25
C ALA A 217 -8.72 1.78 -0.81
N LEU A 218 -9.78 1.16 -0.29
CA LEU A 218 -10.11 -0.23 -0.61
C LEU A 218 -11.27 -0.34 -1.60
N PHE A 219 -11.09 -1.24 -2.57
CA PHE A 219 -12.20 -1.75 -3.37
C PHE A 219 -12.95 -2.84 -2.62
N GLY A 220 -12.21 -3.74 -1.96
CA GLY A 220 -12.77 -5.01 -1.52
C GLY A 220 -11.88 -5.83 -0.60
N TYR A 221 -12.39 -7.00 -0.27
CA TYR A 221 -11.69 -8.03 0.50
C TYR A 221 -11.69 -9.33 -0.27
N VAL A 222 -10.59 -10.07 -0.16
CA VAL A 222 -10.42 -11.40 -0.72
C VAL A 222 -10.35 -12.40 0.42
N GLN A 223 -11.10 -13.49 0.30
CA GLN A 223 -11.00 -14.65 1.19
C GLN A 223 -10.57 -15.89 0.42
N TYR A 224 -9.91 -16.78 1.15
CA TYR A 224 -9.59 -18.12 0.72
C TYR A 224 -9.73 -19.06 1.92
N ASP A 225 -10.47 -20.15 1.72
CA ASP A 225 -10.73 -21.15 2.78
C ASP A 225 -9.43 -21.91 3.13
N GLU A 226 -8.61 -22.17 2.11
CA GLU A 226 -7.26 -22.72 2.15
C GLU A 226 -6.43 -22.04 1.04
N GLU A 227 -5.09 -22.09 1.10
CA GLU A 227 -4.23 -21.53 0.04
C GLU A 227 -4.70 -22.04 -1.33
N PRO A 228 -5.10 -21.15 -2.26
CA PRO A 228 -5.78 -21.58 -3.47
C PRO A 228 -4.85 -22.43 -4.32
N GLU A 229 -5.25 -23.66 -4.59
CA GLU A 229 -4.54 -24.51 -5.52
C GLU A 229 -4.52 -23.89 -6.91
N ALA A 230 -3.35 -23.92 -7.53
CA ALA A 230 -3.19 -23.44 -8.89
C ALA A 230 -3.91 -24.37 -9.86
N LYS A 231 -4.83 -23.81 -10.66
CA LYS A 231 -5.54 -24.50 -11.74
C LYS A 231 -4.96 -24.09 -13.08
N VAL A 232 -5.25 -24.85 -14.13
CA VAL A 232 -4.90 -24.49 -15.50
C VAL A 232 -6.17 -23.99 -16.21
N ASP A 233 -6.13 -22.82 -16.83
CA ASP A 233 -7.24 -22.29 -17.64
C ASP A 233 -7.31 -22.95 -19.03
N ASP A 234 -8.37 -22.67 -19.80
CA ASP A 234 -8.58 -23.22 -21.14
C ASP A 234 -7.49 -22.82 -22.15
N GLU A 235 -6.67 -21.81 -21.82
CA GLU A 235 -5.55 -21.32 -22.62
C GLU A 235 -4.19 -21.91 -22.14
N GLY A 236 -4.19 -22.79 -21.13
CA GLY A 236 -3.00 -23.46 -20.62
C GLY A 236 -2.23 -22.67 -19.54
N HIS A 237 -2.81 -21.61 -18.98
CA HIS A 237 -2.17 -20.78 -17.96
C HIS A 237 -2.45 -21.26 -16.54
N SER A 238 -1.44 -21.21 -15.68
CA SER A 238 -1.62 -21.43 -14.25
C SER A 238 -2.33 -20.23 -13.60
N ILE A 239 -3.47 -20.47 -12.96
CA ILE A 239 -4.33 -19.47 -12.33
C ILE A 239 -4.67 -19.84 -10.89
N LEU A 240 -4.97 -18.82 -10.08
CA LEU A 240 -5.44 -18.91 -8.72
C LEU A 240 -6.85 -18.32 -8.66
N LEU A 241 -7.73 -18.96 -7.91
CA LEU A 241 -9.12 -18.53 -7.76
C LEU A 241 -9.38 -18.10 -6.32
N PHE A 242 -9.97 -16.93 -6.17
CA PHE A 242 -10.35 -16.39 -4.87
C PHE A 242 -11.80 -15.92 -4.87
N LYS A 243 -12.40 -15.94 -3.68
CA LYS A 243 -13.69 -15.30 -3.39
C LYS A 243 -13.44 -13.86 -2.96
N ALA A 244 -14.22 -12.92 -3.47
CA ALA A 244 -14.07 -11.50 -3.18
C ALA A 244 -15.43 -10.84 -2.88
N LYS A 245 -15.37 -9.73 -2.15
CA LYS A 245 -16.51 -8.83 -1.92
C LYS A 245 -16.05 -7.38 -1.95
N GLU A 246 -16.94 -6.47 -2.32
CA GLU A 246 -16.70 -5.04 -2.16
C GLU A 246 -16.60 -4.66 -0.67
N ALA A 247 -15.74 -3.70 -0.36
CA ALA A 247 -15.48 -3.29 1.00
C ALA A 247 -16.54 -2.29 1.47
N LYS A 248 -17.10 -2.52 2.67
CA LYS A 248 -17.96 -1.56 3.35
C LYS A 248 -17.34 -1.20 4.69
N ALA A 249 -17.43 0.07 5.08
CA ALA A 249 -16.98 0.50 6.40
C ALA A 249 -17.68 -0.29 7.53
N SER A 250 -18.94 -0.68 7.32
CA SER A 250 -19.72 -1.50 8.26
C SER A 250 -19.23 -2.95 8.41
N ASP A 251 -18.37 -3.45 7.52
CA ASP A 251 -17.85 -4.83 7.61
C ASP A 251 -16.96 -5.02 8.83
N ASN A 252 -16.35 -3.94 9.35
CA ASN A 252 -15.46 -3.93 10.52
C ASN A 252 -14.25 -4.87 10.46
N LEU A 253 -13.91 -5.43 9.29
CA LEU A 253 -12.86 -6.45 9.14
C LEU A 253 -11.42 -5.92 9.24
N ILE A 254 -11.20 -4.62 9.11
CA ILE A 254 -9.86 -4.03 9.13
C ILE A 254 -9.40 -3.75 10.57
N LEU A 255 -8.20 -4.15 10.94
CA LEU A 255 -7.59 -3.81 12.21
C LEU A 255 -6.55 -2.70 12.02
N PHE A 256 -6.59 -1.68 12.88
CA PHE A 256 -5.55 -0.66 12.99
C PHE A 256 -4.75 -0.92 14.27
N SER A 257 -3.58 -1.52 14.13
CA SER A 257 -2.66 -1.76 15.24
C SER A 257 -1.67 -0.61 15.34
N HIS A 258 -1.69 0.12 16.46
CA HIS A 258 -0.77 1.22 16.69
C HIS A 258 0.45 0.71 17.47
N SER A 259 1.61 0.76 16.84
CA SER A 259 2.87 0.40 17.50
C SER A 259 3.57 1.66 18.01
N PRO A 260 4.09 1.65 19.25
CA PRO A 260 5.00 2.70 19.69
C PRO A 260 6.28 2.66 18.84
N ILE A 261 6.91 3.82 18.68
CA ILE A 261 8.24 3.92 18.06
C ILE A 261 9.24 3.46 19.12
N ASN A 262 10.06 2.46 18.79
CA ASN A 262 11.18 2.01 19.63
C ASN A 262 12.43 2.82 19.35
#